data_AF-A0A3B9K996-F1
#
_entry.id   AF-A0A3B9K996-F1
#
_cell.length_a   1.000
_cell.length_b   1.000
_cell.length_c   1.000
_cell.angle_alpha   90.00
_cell.angle_beta   90.00
_cell.angle_gamma   90.00
#
_symmetry.space_group_name_H-M   'P 1'
#
loop_
_entity.id
_entity.type
_entity.pdbx_description
1 polymer ?
#
loop_
_entity_poly.entity_id
_entity_poly.type
_entity_poly.pdbx_seq_one_letter_code
_entity_poly.pdbx_strand_id
1 'polypeptide(L)'
;MPVHPFPALFDGRSRILILGSFPSVKSREMNFFYGHPRNRFWALVAGLRNEPVPETIPEKRAFLLRNRIALWDVIKSCDITGSSDSSIKNAVPNDLFPILEGAPIEMIYCNGTASYNLYERYIRPKTGIPAIKLPSTSPANAAFSMEKLSAEWKRINVPLDMPVSYRQCTLCPRQCRIDRFSQKGFCQAPAWPVIARAALHPWEEPVISGERGSGTVFFTGCTLRCCFCQNYKISQENFGKPVSSGRLSEIFLELQDKGAHNINLVTAAPYLPSVLEALEAVRGKLTIPVVYNSGGYETEEAVRLLAPYVSVWLPDIKYYDPALSGRLSAAPDYNERAIRAIRTMIEYAGKPVMEHGLLVRGVLLRHLVLPGHKDDSIKLLHQIKKELPENSFLISLMSQYTPFYKSSEHKDLNRRITTYEYNRVLDCAIELGLDRGFMQEKSSAKEEYTPPFTLEGV
;
A
#
# COMPACT_ATOMS: atom_id res chain seq x y z
N MET A 1 0.15 14.63 -46.01
CA MET A 1 0.42 14.11 -44.67
C MET A 1 -0.27 14.96 -43.61
N PRO A 2 -1.41 14.53 -43.04
CA PRO A 2 -2.03 15.20 -41.90
C PRO A 2 -1.07 15.34 -40.69
N VAL A 3 -1.11 16.50 -40.04
CA VAL A 3 -0.43 16.78 -38.77
C VAL A 3 -1.49 16.86 -37.66
N HIS A 4 -1.12 16.46 -36.45
CA HIS A 4 -1.98 16.51 -35.28
C HIS A 4 -2.46 17.95 -35.02
N PRO A 5 -3.78 18.24 -35.02
CA PRO A 5 -4.25 19.62 -35.13
C PRO A 5 -4.40 20.38 -33.80
N PHE A 6 -4.32 19.68 -32.67
CA PHE A 6 -4.47 20.28 -31.32
C PHE A 6 -3.41 19.77 -30.35
N PRO A 7 -3.09 20.50 -29.27
CA PRO A 7 -2.16 20.05 -28.23
C PRO A 7 -2.79 18.95 -27.37
N ALA A 8 -2.00 18.30 -26.51
CA ALA A 8 -2.62 17.49 -25.45
C ALA A 8 -3.41 18.30 -24.45
N LEU A 9 -4.22 17.53 -23.75
CA LEU A 9 -4.80 17.90 -22.49
C LEU A 9 -4.03 17.26 -21.34
N PHE A 10 -3.39 18.07 -20.49
CA PHE A 10 -2.85 17.67 -19.20
C PHE A 10 -2.69 18.89 -18.27
N ASP A 11 -2.52 18.65 -16.98
CA ASP A 11 -2.09 19.64 -15.97
C ASP A 11 -1.07 19.00 -15.01
N GLY A 12 -0.48 19.79 -14.11
CA GLY A 12 0.52 19.29 -13.15
C GLY A 12 -0.01 18.27 -12.12
N ARG A 13 -1.31 17.97 -12.14
CA ARG A 13 -1.93 16.96 -11.29
C ARG A 13 -2.24 15.67 -12.04
N SER A 14 -2.05 15.64 -13.35
CA SER A 14 -2.29 14.45 -14.17
C SER A 14 -1.39 13.29 -13.71
N ARG A 15 -1.97 12.09 -13.63
CA ARG A 15 -1.35 10.86 -13.11
C ARG A 15 -1.45 9.71 -14.10
N ILE A 16 -2.51 9.68 -14.88
CA ILE A 16 -2.69 8.73 -15.99
C ILE A 16 -2.48 9.47 -17.30
N LEU A 17 -1.75 8.86 -18.23
CA LEU A 17 -1.74 9.29 -19.63
C LEU A 17 -2.42 8.23 -20.49
N ILE A 18 -3.48 8.62 -21.19
CA ILE A 18 -4.11 7.79 -22.21
C ILE A 18 -3.65 8.26 -23.59
N LEU A 19 -3.23 7.31 -24.42
CA LEU A 19 -2.73 7.55 -25.76
C LEU A 19 -3.65 6.90 -26.80
N GLY A 20 -4.20 7.68 -27.72
CA GLY A 20 -4.75 7.15 -28.97
C GLY A 20 -3.65 6.90 -30.01
N SER A 21 -4.01 6.47 -31.22
CA SER A 21 -3.08 6.31 -32.35
C SER A 21 -2.86 7.66 -33.04
N PHE A 22 -3.88 8.14 -33.73
CA PHE A 22 -3.98 9.44 -34.40
C PHE A 22 -5.45 9.88 -34.40
N PRO A 23 -5.77 11.19 -34.29
CA PRO A 23 -7.14 11.67 -34.19
C PRO A 23 -7.94 11.34 -35.46
N SER A 24 -9.17 10.86 -35.28
CA SER A 24 -10.12 10.60 -36.38
C SER A 24 -10.48 11.87 -37.18
N VAL A 25 -11.05 11.73 -38.39
CA VAL A 25 -11.56 12.85 -39.19
C VAL A 25 -12.43 13.80 -38.34
N LYS A 26 -13.39 13.24 -37.59
CA LYS A 26 -14.30 14.03 -36.74
C LYS A 26 -13.58 14.71 -35.58
N SER A 27 -12.58 14.06 -34.99
CA SER A 27 -11.73 14.68 -33.97
C SER A 27 -10.95 15.88 -34.52
N ARG A 28 -10.43 15.77 -35.74
CA ARG A 28 -9.71 16.86 -36.41
C ARG A 28 -10.63 18.04 -36.72
N GLU A 29 -11.84 17.77 -37.22
CA GLU A 29 -12.85 18.82 -37.47
C GLU A 29 -13.26 19.58 -36.19
N MET A 30 -13.45 18.86 -35.08
CA MET A 30 -13.88 19.46 -33.81
C MET A 30 -12.72 19.95 -32.95
N ASN A 31 -11.49 19.83 -33.44
CA ASN A 31 -10.27 20.19 -32.73
C ASN A 31 -10.15 19.60 -31.31
N PHE A 32 -10.63 18.36 -31.12
CA PHE A 32 -10.61 17.68 -29.84
C PHE A 32 -10.69 16.14 -29.96
N PHE A 33 -10.28 15.43 -28.90
CA PHE A 33 -10.19 13.98 -28.88
C PHE A 33 -11.55 13.26 -28.98
N TYR A 34 -11.53 12.07 -29.59
CA TYR A 34 -12.67 11.14 -29.71
C TYR A 34 -13.98 11.80 -30.15
N GLY A 35 -13.92 12.55 -31.24
CA GLY A 35 -15.02 13.38 -31.71
C GLY A 35 -16.15 12.63 -32.41
N HIS A 36 -15.93 11.39 -32.82
CA HIS A 36 -16.95 10.60 -33.49
C HIS A 36 -18.09 10.24 -32.50
N PRO A 37 -19.38 10.52 -32.79
CA PRO A 37 -20.48 10.33 -31.85
C PRO A 37 -20.65 8.89 -31.34
N ARG A 38 -20.31 7.90 -32.18
CA ARG A 38 -20.30 6.47 -31.80
C ARG A 38 -19.02 6.01 -31.08
N ASN A 39 -18.05 6.89 -30.82
CA ASN A 39 -16.87 6.51 -30.04
C ASN A 39 -17.28 6.37 -28.57
N ARG A 40 -16.94 5.22 -27.99
CA ARG A 40 -17.41 4.84 -26.65
C ARG A 40 -16.54 5.39 -25.53
N PHE A 41 -15.46 6.11 -25.84
CA PHE A 41 -14.50 6.61 -24.85
C PHE A 41 -15.15 7.41 -23.72
N TRP A 42 -15.94 8.43 -24.05
CA TRP A 42 -16.53 9.32 -23.05
C TRP A 42 -17.51 8.60 -22.13
N ALA A 43 -18.44 7.83 -22.71
CA ALA A 43 -19.38 7.02 -21.94
C ALA A 43 -18.66 6.00 -21.05
N LEU A 44 -17.56 5.42 -21.55
CA LEU A 44 -16.80 4.39 -20.84
C LEU A 44 -16.06 4.98 -19.64
N VAL A 45 -15.28 6.04 -19.86
CA VAL A 45 -14.49 6.66 -18.79
C VAL A 45 -15.42 7.30 -17.76
N ALA A 46 -16.51 7.94 -18.18
CA ALA A 46 -17.51 8.51 -17.26
C ALA A 46 -18.17 7.41 -16.39
N GLY A 47 -18.56 6.29 -16.99
CA GLY A 47 -19.11 5.14 -16.26
C GLY A 47 -18.12 4.53 -15.27
N LEU A 48 -16.82 4.45 -15.62
CA LEU A 48 -15.78 3.98 -14.71
C LEU A 48 -15.51 4.93 -13.54
N ARG A 49 -15.73 6.23 -13.74
CA ARG A 49 -15.60 7.26 -12.69
C ARG A 49 -16.90 7.53 -11.94
N ASN A 50 -17.98 6.85 -12.30
CA ASN A 50 -19.32 7.08 -11.76
C ASN A 50 -19.74 8.56 -11.86
N GLU A 51 -19.46 9.18 -13.00
CA GLU A 51 -19.79 10.57 -13.32
C GLU A 51 -20.71 10.67 -14.55
N PRO A 52 -21.47 11.77 -14.70
CA PRO A 52 -22.19 12.05 -15.94
C PRO A 52 -21.26 12.13 -17.16
N VAL A 53 -21.75 11.69 -18.32
CA VAL A 53 -20.99 11.79 -19.58
C VAL A 53 -20.84 13.26 -19.96
N PRO A 54 -19.62 13.80 -20.11
CA PRO A 54 -19.44 15.18 -20.51
C PRO A 54 -19.79 15.38 -21.99
N GLU A 55 -20.54 16.43 -22.30
CA GLU A 55 -21.07 16.68 -23.64
C GLU A 55 -20.22 17.71 -24.39
N THR A 56 -19.92 18.83 -23.72
CA THR A 56 -19.19 19.96 -24.31
C THR A 56 -17.67 19.78 -24.18
N ILE A 57 -16.88 20.46 -25.03
CA ILE A 57 -15.40 20.43 -24.91
C ILE A 57 -14.92 20.95 -23.54
N PRO A 58 -15.43 22.07 -23.00
CA PRO A 58 -15.09 22.51 -21.66
C PRO A 58 -15.39 21.46 -20.57
N GLU A 59 -16.55 20.82 -20.61
CA GLU A 59 -16.90 19.73 -19.69
C GLU A 59 -15.96 18.55 -19.83
N LYS A 60 -15.63 18.14 -21.06
CA LYS A 60 -14.70 17.04 -21.34
C LYS A 60 -13.30 17.34 -20.81
N ARG A 61 -12.82 18.58 -20.96
CA ARG A 61 -11.54 19.03 -20.41
C ARG A 61 -11.56 18.98 -18.89
N ALA A 62 -12.57 19.59 -18.27
CA ALA A 62 -12.72 19.59 -16.82
C ALA A 62 -12.84 18.17 -16.26
N PHE A 63 -13.54 17.27 -16.97
CA PHE A 63 -13.72 15.87 -16.60
C PHE A 63 -12.42 15.09 -16.56
N LEU A 64 -11.60 15.20 -17.59
CA LEU A 64 -10.32 14.49 -17.63
C LEU A 64 -9.36 15.05 -16.57
N LEU A 65 -9.26 16.38 -16.45
CA LEU A 65 -8.34 17.01 -15.50
C LEU A 65 -8.73 16.75 -14.04
N ARG A 66 -10.02 16.83 -13.68
CA ARG A 66 -10.47 16.50 -12.29
C ARG A 66 -10.26 15.04 -11.94
N ASN A 67 -10.31 14.15 -12.93
CA ASN A 67 -9.97 12.74 -12.78
C ASN A 67 -8.48 12.44 -12.99
N ARG A 68 -7.61 13.46 -13.05
CA ARG A 68 -6.15 13.35 -13.22
C ARG A 68 -5.73 12.51 -14.45
N ILE A 69 -6.52 12.57 -15.51
CA ILE A 69 -6.26 11.90 -16.79
C ILE A 69 -5.73 12.93 -17.79
N ALA A 70 -4.48 12.74 -18.22
CA ALA A 70 -3.93 13.34 -19.41
C ALA A 70 -4.34 12.55 -20.66
N LEU A 71 -4.49 13.26 -21.78
CA LEU A 71 -4.88 12.67 -23.05
C LEU A 71 -4.04 13.24 -24.20
N TRP A 72 -3.44 12.34 -24.97
CA TRP A 72 -2.71 12.61 -26.22
C TRP A 72 -2.94 11.44 -27.20
N ASP A 73 -2.32 11.51 -28.36
CA ASP A 73 -2.12 10.48 -29.37
C ASP A 73 -0.62 10.15 -29.59
N VAL A 74 -0.30 8.94 -30.01
CA VAL A 74 1.10 8.53 -30.28
C VAL A 74 1.70 9.27 -31.48
N ILE A 75 0.90 9.59 -32.50
CA ILE A 75 1.38 10.12 -33.77
C ILE A 75 1.24 11.65 -33.85
N LYS A 76 2.33 12.33 -34.20
CA LYS A 76 2.37 13.75 -34.55
C LYS A 76 1.91 13.98 -35.99
N SER A 77 2.37 13.16 -36.93
CA SER A 77 1.95 13.22 -38.34
C SER A 77 2.11 11.87 -39.02
N CYS A 78 1.25 11.56 -39.98
CA CYS A 78 1.33 10.34 -40.79
C CYS A 78 0.58 10.49 -42.10
N ASP A 79 0.80 9.56 -43.02
CA ASP A 79 -0.11 9.35 -44.15
C ASP A 79 -1.21 8.39 -43.70
N ILE A 80 -2.47 8.79 -43.87
CA ILE A 80 -3.63 8.02 -43.43
C ILE A 80 -4.81 8.23 -44.39
N THR A 81 -5.53 7.17 -44.71
CA THR A 81 -6.77 7.22 -45.48
C THR A 81 -7.95 7.28 -44.51
N GLY A 82 -8.62 8.43 -44.47
CA GLY A 82 -9.76 8.67 -43.57
C GLY A 82 -9.35 8.63 -42.09
N SER A 83 -9.86 7.63 -41.37
CA SER A 83 -9.54 7.37 -39.95
C SER A 83 -9.07 5.92 -39.71
N SER A 84 -8.65 5.21 -40.76
CA SER A 84 -8.30 3.79 -40.63
C SER A 84 -6.85 3.61 -40.16
N ASP A 85 -6.68 3.10 -38.95
CA ASP A 85 -5.35 2.82 -38.38
C ASP A 85 -4.51 1.87 -39.26
N SER A 86 -5.16 0.91 -39.95
CA SER A 86 -4.46 -0.02 -40.85
C SER A 86 -3.83 0.65 -42.07
N SER A 87 -4.23 1.88 -42.38
CA SER A 87 -3.70 2.66 -43.51
C SER A 87 -2.52 3.55 -43.13
N ILE A 88 -2.16 3.63 -41.85
CA ILE A 88 -1.11 4.52 -41.35
C ILE A 88 0.24 4.14 -41.96
N LYS A 89 0.87 5.11 -42.61
CA LYS A 89 2.25 5.03 -43.14
C LYS A 89 3.04 6.28 -42.73
N ASN A 90 4.37 6.20 -42.82
CA ASN A 90 5.28 7.32 -42.56
C ASN A 90 5.01 8.03 -41.22
N ALA A 91 4.74 7.26 -40.18
CA ALA A 91 4.37 7.78 -38.87
C ALA A 91 5.55 8.48 -38.18
N VAL A 92 5.33 9.73 -37.81
CA VAL A 92 6.21 10.53 -36.95
C VAL A 92 5.58 10.59 -35.56
N PRO A 93 6.24 10.13 -34.50
CA PRO A 93 5.68 10.12 -33.15
C PRO A 93 5.60 11.54 -32.55
N ASN A 94 4.66 11.75 -31.63
CA ASN A 94 4.69 12.91 -30.73
C ASN A 94 5.83 12.78 -29.73
N ASP A 95 6.25 13.94 -29.21
CA ASP A 95 7.14 14.02 -28.06
C ASP A 95 6.31 14.04 -26.77
N LEU A 96 6.56 13.08 -25.87
CA LEU A 96 5.86 12.99 -24.60
C LEU A 96 6.60 13.67 -23.45
N PHE A 97 7.87 14.06 -23.62
CA PHE A 97 8.65 14.70 -22.55
C PHE A 97 7.94 15.91 -21.92
N PRO A 98 7.29 16.82 -22.68
CA PRO A 98 6.55 17.93 -22.07
C PRO A 98 5.45 17.50 -21.08
N ILE A 99 4.80 16.35 -21.31
CA ILE A 99 3.81 15.80 -20.38
C ILE A 99 4.51 15.17 -19.17
N LEU A 100 5.54 14.38 -19.43
CA LEU A 100 6.24 13.59 -18.41
C LEU A 100 7.05 14.47 -17.44
N GLU A 101 7.52 15.62 -17.90
CA GLU A 101 8.17 16.64 -17.07
C GLU A 101 7.15 17.56 -16.40
N GLY A 102 6.04 17.86 -17.09
CA GLY A 102 5.00 18.77 -16.61
C GLY A 102 3.99 18.13 -15.65
N ALA A 103 3.93 16.80 -15.57
CA ALA A 103 3.01 16.06 -14.71
C ALA A 103 3.63 14.73 -14.23
N PRO A 104 3.36 14.31 -12.98
CA PRO A 104 3.88 13.06 -12.43
C PRO A 104 3.07 11.85 -12.96
N ILE A 105 3.21 11.54 -14.24
CA ILE A 105 2.53 10.40 -14.88
C ILE A 105 3.03 9.08 -14.27
N GLU A 106 2.11 8.35 -13.64
CA GLU A 106 2.36 7.06 -12.99
C GLU A 106 2.13 5.90 -13.96
N MET A 107 1.08 6.01 -14.80
CA MET A 107 0.63 4.95 -15.69
C MET A 107 0.32 5.49 -17.09
N ILE A 108 0.73 4.75 -18.12
CA ILE A 108 0.46 5.03 -19.53
C ILE A 108 -0.42 3.92 -20.11
N TYR A 109 -1.54 4.28 -20.73
CA TYR A 109 -2.45 3.35 -21.38
C TYR A 109 -2.59 3.67 -22.87
N CYS A 110 -2.46 2.66 -23.72
CA CYS A 110 -2.68 2.80 -25.16
C CYS A 110 -4.08 2.32 -25.55
N ASN A 111 -4.90 3.20 -26.11
CA ASN A 111 -6.25 2.92 -26.59
C ASN A 111 -6.19 2.23 -27.96
N GLY A 112 -6.09 0.90 -27.96
CA GLY A 112 -6.07 0.06 -29.14
C GLY A 112 -4.67 -0.43 -29.56
N THR A 113 -4.67 -1.49 -30.38
CA THR A 113 -3.45 -2.19 -30.82
C THR A 113 -2.51 -1.29 -31.62
N ALA A 114 -3.02 -0.43 -32.50
CA ALA A 114 -2.19 0.45 -33.31
C ALA A 114 -1.41 1.45 -32.43
N SER A 115 -2.11 2.11 -31.49
CA SER A 115 -1.48 3.01 -30.52
C SER A 115 -0.37 2.28 -29.73
N TYR A 116 -0.68 1.10 -29.20
CA TYR A 116 0.29 0.32 -28.42
C TYR A 116 1.54 -0.06 -29.23
N ASN A 117 1.36 -0.63 -30.43
CA ASN A 117 2.50 -1.06 -31.25
C ASN A 117 3.39 0.11 -31.66
N LEU A 118 2.79 1.26 -31.95
CA LEU A 118 3.54 2.48 -32.29
C LEU A 118 4.25 3.06 -31.07
N TYR A 119 3.63 3.03 -29.89
CA TYR A 119 4.25 3.43 -28.63
C TYR A 119 5.49 2.59 -28.33
N GLU A 120 5.35 1.27 -28.36
CA GLU A 120 6.45 0.33 -28.12
C GLU A 120 7.61 0.53 -29.12
N ARG A 121 7.29 0.85 -30.38
CA ARG A 121 8.29 1.07 -31.42
C ARG A 121 9.03 2.39 -31.29
N TYR A 122 8.32 3.49 -31.01
CA TYR A 122 8.85 4.84 -31.20
C TYR A 122 9.05 5.64 -29.90
N ILE A 123 8.26 5.37 -28.87
CA ILE A 123 8.21 6.19 -27.65
C ILE A 123 8.88 5.45 -26.49
N ARG A 124 8.53 4.18 -26.22
CA ARG A 124 9.10 3.39 -25.12
C ARG A 124 10.64 3.37 -25.12
N PRO A 125 11.34 3.23 -26.26
CA PRO A 125 12.81 3.24 -26.27
C PRO A 125 13.42 4.56 -25.80
N LYS A 126 12.67 5.68 -25.88
CA LYS A 126 13.12 7.01 -25.47
C LYS A 126 12.79 7.30 -24.01
N THR A 127 11.60 6.90 -23.56
CA THR A 127 11.10 7.22 -22.21
C THR A 127 11.48 6.16 -21.18
N GLY A 128 11.67 4.90 -21.58
CA GLY A 128 11.86 3.76 -20.68
C GLY A 128 10.59 3.35 -19.90
N ILE A 129 9.47 4.04 -20.10
CA ILE A 129 8.23 3.80 -19.35
C ILE A 129 7.39 2.75 -20.10
N PRO A 130 6.95 1.66 -19.45
CA PRO A 130 6.04 0.70 -20.09
C PRO A 130 4.63 1.27 -20.20
N ALA A 131 3.91 0.90 -21.27
CA ALA A 131 2.49 1.19 -21.41
C ALA A 131 1.63 -0.09 -21.32
N ILE A 132 0.38 0.06 -20.90
CA ILE A 132 -0.62 -1.02 -20.90
C ILE A 132 -1.52 -0.88 -22.13
N LYS A 133 -1.64 -1.95 -22.92
CA LYS A 133 -2.57 -2.00 -24.05
C LYS A 133 -4.00 -2.19 -23.54
N LEU A 134 -4.90 -1.28 -23.94
CA LEU A 134 -6.34 -1.40 -23.73
C LEU A 134 -7.07 -1.69 -25.06
N PRO A 135 -8.24 -2.35 -25.03
CA PRO A 135 -9.05 -2.51 -26.24
C PRO A 135 -9.54 -1.15 -26.76
N SER A 136 -9.65 -1.02 -28.09
CA SER A 136 -10.01 0.25 -28.71
C SER A 136 -11.45 0.66 -28.39
N THR A 137 -11.67 1.94 -28.05
CA THR A 137 -13.01 2.52 -27.85
C THR A 137 -13.70 2.93 -29.15
N SER A 138 -12.99 2.87 -30.28
CA SER A 138 -13.53 3.18 -31.61
C SER A 138 -14.72 2.29 -31.96
N PRO A 139 -15.75 2.79 -32.68
CA PRO A 139 -16.85 1.96 -33.15
C PRO A 139 -16.40 0.83 -34.08
N ALA A 140 -15.22 0.94 -34.72
CA ALA A 140 -14.65 -0.12 -35.54
C ALA A 140 -14.34 -1.40 -34.73
N ASN A 141 -14.12 -1.28 -33.42
CA ASN A 141 -13.92 -2.42 -32.53
C ASN A 141 -15.27 -3.00 -32.06
N ALA A 142 -16.09 -3.47 -32.99
CA ALA A 142 -17.43 -3.97 -32.71
C ALA A 142 -17.44 -5.28 -31.87
N ALA A 143 -16.32 -6.01 -31.83
CA ALA A 143 -16.18 -7.24 -31.06
C ALA A 143 -16.23 -7.04 -29.53
N PHE A 144 -15.94 -5.83 -29.05
CA PHE A 144 -16.01 -5.49 -27.63
C PHE A 144 -17.33 -4.78 -27.32
N SER A 145 -18.17 -5.39 -26.47
CA SER A 145 -19.34 -4.73 -25.90
C SER A 145 -18.93 -3.67 -24.87
N MET A 146 -19.87 -2.84 -24.43
CA MET A 146 -19.61 -1.84 -23.39
C MET A 146 -19.17 -2.50 -22.08
N GLU A 147 -19.79 -3.62 -21.70
CA GLU A 147 -19.43 -4.38 -20.49
C GLU A 147 -18.00 -4.92 -20.58
N LYS A 148 -17.62 -5.49 -21.74
CA LYS A 148 -16.26 -5.99 -21.97
C LYS A 148 -15.23 -4.86 -21.96
N LEU A 149 -15.56 -3.71 -22.57
CA LEU A 149 -14.71 -2.54 -22.49
C LEU A 149 -14.53 -2.09 -21.04
N SER A 150 -15.62 -1.97 -20.27
CA SER A 150 -15.58 -1.60 -18.86
C SER A 150 -14.71 -2.55 -18.04
N ALA A 151 -14.84 -3.87 -18.24
CA ALA A 151 -14.02 -4.86 -17.54
C ALA A 151 -12.51 -4.66 -17.78
N GLU A 152 -12.10 -4.45 -19.04
CA GLU A 152 -10.69 -4.25 -19.39
C GLU A 152 -10.18 -2.85 -18.99
N TRP A 153 -11.02 -1.83 -19.12
CA TRP A 153 -10.67 -0.43 -18.84
C TRP A 153 -10.73 -0.08 -17.36
N LYS A 154 -11.32 -0.91 -16.48
CA LYS A 154 -11.23 -0.76 -15.02
C LYS A 154 -9.82 -0.54 -14.50
N ARG A 155 -8.79 -0.98 -15.25
CA ARG A 155 -7.37 -0.72 -14.97
C ARG A 155 -7.03 0.77 -14.83
N ILE A 156 -7.77 1.68 -15.47
CA ILE A 156 -7.54 3.13 -15.31
C ILE A 156 -8.12 3.67 -13.99
N ASN A 157 -8.92 2.89 -13.27
CA ASN A 157 -9.56 3.27 -12.01
C ASN A 157 -8.62 3.03 -10.81
N VAL A 158 -7.34 3.32 -10.98
CA VAL A 158 -6.41 3.34 -9.85
C VAL A 158 -6.77 4.53 -8.93
N PRO A 159 -6.51 4.44 -7.62
CA PRO A 159 -6.73 5.57 -6.72
C PRO A 159 -5.72 6.70 -7.02
N LEU A 160 -6.12 7.67 -7.86
CA LEU A 160 -5.24 8.74 -8.36
C LEU A 160 -4.95 9.86 -7.36
N ASP A 161 -5.66 9.83 -6.23
CA ASP A 161 -5.55 10.76 -5.12
C ASP A 161 -4.71 10.20 -3.97
N MET A 162 -3.93 9.14 -4.20
CA MET A 162 -2.99 8.67 -3.18
C MET A 162 -1.84 9.68 -3.03
N PRO A 163 -1.67 10.32 -1.86
CA PRO A 163 -0.55 11.23 -1.58
C PRO A 163 0.77 10.48 -1.36
N VAL A 164 0.83 9.20 -1.75
CA VAL A 164 1.92 8.27 -1.54
C VAL A 164 2.29 7.63 -2.88
N SER A 165 3.59 7.56 -3.19
CA SER A 165 4.10 7.05 -4.46
C SER A 165 5.37 6.24 -4.25
N TYR A 166 5.61 5.26 -5.12
CA TYR A 166 6.89 4.56 -5.17
C TYR A 166 8.00 5.37 -5.85
N ARG A 167 7.66 6.40 -6.66
CA ARG A 167 8.65 7.23 -7.37
C ARG A 167 9.33 8.28 -6.49
N GLN A 168 8.68 8.66 -5.39
CA GLN A 168 9.22 9.56 -4.38
C GLN A 168 8.83 9.05 -2.99
N CYS A 169 9.51 8.01 -2.54
CA CYS A 169 9.09 7.23 -1.37
C CYS A 169 9.11 8.05 -0.06
N THR A 170 7.93 8.28 0.49
CA THR A 170 7.68 8.92 1.80
C THR A 170 6.86 8.03 2.73
N LEU A 171 6.77 6.72 2.44
CA LEU A 171 5.85 5.77 3.06
C LEU A 171 6.11 5.48 4.55
N CYS A 172 7.23 5.93 5.10
CA CYS A 172 7.60 5.72 6.50
C CYS A 172 8.38 6.92 7.03
N PRO A 173 8.60 7.03 8.36
CA PRO A 173 9.28 8.19 8.95
C PRO A 173 10.69 8.45 8.42
N ARG A 174 11.33 7.47 7.75
CA ARG A 174 12.63 7.66 7.11
C ARG A 174 12.63 8.63 5.94
N GLN A 175 11.49 8.82 5.27
CA GLN A 175 11.33 9.74 4.14
C GLN A 175 12.49 9.72 3.13
N CYS A 176 12.86 8.53 2.61
CA CYS A 176 14.05 8.41 1.76
C CYS A 176 13.92 9.12 0.39
N ARG A 177 12.70 9.44 -0.06
CA ARG A 177 12.38 10.18 -1.30
C ARG A 177 12.95 9.57 -2.59
N ILE A 178 13.33 8.30 -2.54
CA ILE A 178 13.87 7.57 -3.70
C ILE A 178 12.75 7.13 -4.66
N ASP A 179 13.13 6.91 -5.93
CA ASP A 179 12.36 6.10 -6.86
C ASP A 179 12.66 4.61 -6.65
N ARG A 180 11.65 3.86 -6.20
CA ARG A 180 11.77 2.43 -5.90
C ARG A 180 11.72 1.53 -7.13
N PHE A 181 11.42 2.07 -8.30
CA PHE A 181 11.62 1.36 -9.57
C PHE A 181 13.10 1.32 -9.96
N SER A 182 13.91 2.25 -9.44
CA SER A 182 15.32 2.39 -9.79
C SER A 182 16.27 1.92 -8.68
N GLN A 183 15.90 2.12 -7.41
CA GLN A 183 16.78 1.78 -6.28
C GLN A 183 16.00 1.36 -5.02
N LYS A 184 16.68 0.69 -4.10
CA LYS A 184 16.10 0.25 -2.82
C LYS A 184 16.45 1.21 -1.69
N GLY A 185 15.49 1.43 -0.78
CA GLY A 185 15.68 2.25 0.41
C GLY A 185 16.16 1.44 1.61
N PHE A 186 16.13 2.06 2.79
CA PHE A 186 16.49 1.42 4.05
C PHE A 186 15.75 0.08 4.30
N CYS A 187 14.46 0.05 3.95
CA CYS A 187 13.62 -1.14 4.12
C CYS A 187 13.86 -2.24 3.09
N GLN A 188 14.69 -2.01 2.06
CA GLN A 188 15.06 -2.95 1.00
C GLN A 188 13.91 -3.51 0.15
N ALA A 189 12.68 -3.09 0.41
CA ALA A 189 11.51 -3.50 -0.35
C ALA A 189 11.45 -2.82 -1.74
N PRO A 190 10.98 -3.52 -2.80
CA PRO A 190 10.81 -2.97 -4.14
C PRO A 190 9.51 -2.14 -4.29
N ALA A 191 9.17 -1.73 -5.51
CA ALA A 191 7.95 -0.98 -5.86
C ALA A 191 6.70 -1.87 -6.05
N TRP A 192 6.69 -3.08 -5.50
CA TRP A 192 5.57 -4.03 -5.55
C TRP A 192 5.60 -4.93 -4.31
N PRO A 193 4.45 -5.45 -3.84
CA PRO A 193 4.39 -6.34 -2.68
C PRO A 193 5.29 -7.56 -2.85
N VAL A 194 6.01 -7.89 -1.78
CA VAL A 194 6.73 -9.15 -1.64
C VAL A 194 6.23 -9.81 -0.37
N ILE A 195 5.74 -11.05 -0.49
CA ILE A 195 5.07 -11.76 0.59
C ILE A 195 5.84 -13.05 0.89
N ALA A 196 6.08 -13.31 2.16
CA ALA A 196 6.80 -14.49 2.62
C ALA A 196 5.88 -15.64 3.02
N ARG A 197 4.64 -15.33 3.41
CA ARG A 197 3.62 -16.29 3.87
C ARG A 197 2.26 -15.60 3.94
N ALA A 198 1.19 -16.29 3.53
CA ALA A 198 -0.20 -15.91 3.72
C ALA A 198 -1.02 -17.11 4.18
N ALA A 199 -1.29 -17.22 5.48
CA ALA A 199 -1.93 -18.40 6.07
C ALA A 199 -2.72 -18.06 7.34
N LEU A 200 -3.55 -19.01 7.79
CA LEU A 200 -4.14 -18.95 9.14
C LEU A 200 -3.02 -19.06 10.17
N HIS A 201 -2.96 -18.08 11.07
CA HIS A 201 -1.93 -17.95 12.09
C HIS A 201 -2.59 -17.94 13.48
N PRO A 202 -2.42 -19.00 14.28
CA PRO A 202 -3.08 -19.12 15.58
C PRO A 202 -2.35 -18.37 16.71
N TRP A 203 -1.17 -17.78 16.45
CA TRP A 203 -0.24 -17.36 17.50
C TRP A 203 -0.20 -15.86 17.79
N GLU A 204 -1.17 -15.08 17.30
CA GLU A 204 -1.38 -13.69 17.78
C GLU A 204 -2.08 -13.70 19.15
N GLU A 205 -2.28 -12.52 19.75
CA GLU A 205 -3.07 -12.39 20.99
C GLU A 205 -4.46 -13.05 20.87
N PRO A 206 -5.00 -13.64 21.96
CA PRO A 206 -6.26 -14.40 21.89
C PRO A 206 -7.43 -13.64 21.26
N VAL A 207 -7.49 -12.32 21.46
CA VAL A 207 -8.53 -11.45 20.89
C VAL A 207 -8.36 -11.17 19.39
N ILE A 208 -7.21 -11.51 18.82
CA ILE A 208 -6.91 -11.40 17.40
C ILE A 208 -7.05 -12.77 16.73
N SER A 209 -6.39 -13.78 17.29
CA SER A 209 -6.30 -15.12 16.69
C SER A 209 -7.54 -15.98 16.94
N GLY A 210 -8.24 -15.81 18.07
CA GLY A 210 -9.36 -16.67 18.45
C GLY A 210 -9.07 -18.16 18.30
N GLU A 211 -10.13 -18.95 18.06
CA GLU A 211 -9.99 -20.41 17.87
C GLU A 211 -9.61 -20.81 16.43
N ARG A 212 -9.87 -19.96 15.44
CA ARG A 212 -9.71 -20.28 14.00
C ARG A 212 -8.42 -19.72 13.39
N GLY A 213 -7.71 -18.86 14.13
CA GLY A 213 -6.54 -18.15 13.64
C GLY A 213 -6.86 -16.84 12.91
N SER A 214 -5.83 -16.00 12.88
CA SER A 214 -5.77 -14.76 12.13
C SER A 214 -5.35 -15.05 10.68
N GLY A 215 -6.01 -14.47 9.69
CA GLY A 215 -5.62 -14.58 8.28
C GLY A 215 -4.42 -13.69 7.99
N THR A 216 -3.22 -14.18 8.29
CA THR A 216 -2.03 -13.33 8.37
C THR A 216 -1.21 -13.34 7.09
N VAL A 217 -0.93 -12.14 6.57
CA VAL A 217 -0.07 -11.87 5.42
C VAL A 217 1.23 -11.24 5.90
N PHE A 218 2.33 -11.98 5.77
CA PHE A 218 3.67 -11.56 6.17
C PHE A 218 4.39 -10.90 5.00
N PHE A 219 4.52 -9.57 5.06
CA PHE A 219 5.24 -8.79 4.06
C PHE A 219 6.76 -8.81 4.31
N THR A 220 7.52 -8.75 3.22
CA THR A 220 8.99 -8.76 3.24
C THR A 220 9.55 -7.34 3.34
N GLY A 221 10.64 -7.16 4.10
CA GLY A 221 11.28 -5.87 4.34
C GLY A 221 10.69 -5.12 5.53
N CYS A 222 11.49 -4.27 6.19
CA CYS A 222 11.07 -3.54 7.39
C CYS A 222 11.73 -2.17 7.49
N THR A 223 11.02 -1.19 8.06
CA THR A 223 11.51 0.19 8.26
C THR A 223 12.41 0.33 9.50
N LEU A 224 12.50 -0.74 10.29
CA LEU A 224 13.39 -0.94 11.43
C LEU A 224 14.44 -2.02 11.12
N ARG A 225 15.53 -2.04 11.87
CA ARG A 225 16.58 -3.09 11.80
C ARG A 225 16.89 -3.63 13.19
N CYS A 226 15.87 -4.19 13.85
CA CYS A 226 16.02 -4.73 15.19
C CYS A 226 17.10 -5.83 15.19
N CYS A 227 18.15 -5.70 16.02
CA CYS A 227 19.20 -6.71 16.13
C CYS A 227 18.70 -8.03 16.75
N PHE A 228 17.51 -8.01 17.36
CA PHE A 228 16.82 -9.16 17.97
C PHE A 228 15.57 -9.59 17.20
N CYS A 229 15.46 -9.24 15.91
CA CYS A 229 14.24 -9.52 15.14
C CYS A 229 13.99 -11.03 15.01
N GLN A 230 12.87 -11.53 15.57
CA GLN A 230 12.41 -12.91 15.36
C GLN A 230 12.15 -13.21 13.88
N ASN A 231 11.64 -12.22 13.15
CA ASN A 231 11.30 -12.32 11.73
C ASN A 231 12.45 -11.85 10.79
N TYR A 232 13.71 -11.95 11.21
CA TYR A 232 14.86 -11.42 10.44
C TYR A 232 14.95 -11.96 9.01
N LYS A 233 14.55 -13.21 8.78
CA LYS A 233 14.53 -13.84 7.44
C LYS A 233 13.68 -13.02 6.44
N ILE A 234 12.57 -12.46 6.88
CA ILE A 234 11.69 -11.65 6.02
C ILE A 234 11.98 -10.16 6.14
N SER A 235 12.34 -9.67 7.32
CA SER A 235 12.52 -8.24 7.56
C SER A 235 13.90 -7.72 7.11
N GLN A 236 14.92 -8.57 7.12
CA GLN A 236 16.31 -8.19 6.86
C GLN A 236 17.00 -8.97 5.75
N GLU A 237 16.72 -10.27 5.61
CA GLU A 237 17.24 -11.11 4.51
C GLU A 237 16.35 -11.07 3.25
N ASN A 238 15.21 -10.38 3.34
CA ASN A 238 14.29 -10.13 2.23
C ASN A 238 13.72 -11.40 1.59
N PHE A 239 13.52 -12.48 2.36
CA PHE A 239 12.85 -13.67 1.86
C PHE A 239 11.38 -13.38 1.53
N GLY A 240 10.93 -13.78 0.34
CA GLY A 240 9.54 -13.69 -0.09
C GLY A 240 9.39 -13.76 -1.61
N LYS A 241 8.15 -13.75 -2.08
CA LYS A 241 7.78 -13.82 -3.50
C LYS A 241 7.03 -12.55 -3.92
N PRO A 242 7.40 -11.90 -5.04
CA PRO A 242 6.65 -10.78 -5.60
C PRO A 242 5.21 -11.16 -5.95
N VAL A 243 4.25 -10.28 -5.64
CA VAL A 243 2.86 -10.42 -6.07
C VAL A 243 2.32 -9.08 -6.59
N SER A 244 1.29 -9.12 -7.43
CA SER A 244 0.55 -7.93 -7.86
C SER A 244 -0.48 -7.53 -6.81
N SER A 245 -0.98 -6.28 -6.86
CA SER A 245 -2.10 -5.82 -6.02
C SER A 245 -3.35 -6.69 -6.23
N GLY A 246 -3.59 -7.14 -7.46
CA GLY A 246 -4.68 -8.08 -7.79
C GLY A 246 -4.52 -9.43 -7.09
N ARG A 247 -3.32 -10.02 -7.13
CA ARG A 247 -3.05 -11.28 -6.41
C ARG A 247 -3.16 -11.10 -4.90
N LEU A 248 -2.70 -9.97 -4.36
CA LEU A 248 -2.87 -9.65 -2.94
C LEU A 248 -4.36 -9.57 -2.54
N SER A 249 -5.21 -9.03 -3.42
CA SER A 249 -6.66 -9.00 -3.24
C SER A 249 -7.27 -10.40 -3.16
N GLU A 250 -6.84 -11.31 -4.05
CA GLU A 250 -7.26 -12.71 -4.03
C GLU A 250 -6.83 -13.42 -2.74
N ILE A 251 -5.59 -13.19 -2.28
CA ILE A 251 -5.08 -13.76 -1.02
C ILE A 251 -5.96 -13.36 0.16
N PHE A 252 -6.43 -12.10 0.22
CA PHE A 252 -7.34 -11.65 1.29
C PHE A 252 -8.65 -12.45 1.29
N LEU A 253 -9.24 -12.67 0.12
CA LEU A 253 -10.49 -13.43 0.00
C LEU A 253 -10.27 -14.92 0.30
N GLU A 254 -9.17 -15.51 -0.16
CA GLU A 254 -8.81 -16.90 0.13
C GLU A 254 -8.64 -17.15 1.64
N LEU A 255 -8.06 -16.19 2.38
CA LEU A 255 -7.92 -16.29 3.84
C LEU A 255 -9.28 -16.19 4.54
N GLN A 256 -10.17 -15.31 4.07
CA GLN A 256 -11.56 -15.25 4.56
C GLN A 256 -12.30 -16.57 4.30
N ASP A 257 -12.20 -17.13 3.09
CA ASP A 257 -12.86 -18.37 2.71
C ASP A 257 -12.32 -19.58 3.50
N LYS A 258 -11.07 -19.52 3.96
CA LYS A 258 -10.48 -20.48 4.90
C LYS A 258 -11.02 -20.35 6.34
N GLY A 259 -11.86 -19.35 6.61
CA GLY A 259 -12.48 -19.13 7.92
C GLY A 259 -11.66 -18.27 8.87
N ALA A 260 -10.75 -17.44 8.37
CA ALA A 260 -9.99 -16.49 9.20
C ALA A 260 -10.92 -15.56 10.00
N HIS A 261 -10.52 -15.23 11.23
CA HIS A 261 -11.25 -14.24 12.04
C HIS A 261 -11.03 -12.79 11.57
N ASN A 262 -9.91 -12.53 10.90
CA ASN A 262 -9.54 -11.23 10.38
C ASN A 262 -8.49 -11.38 9.26
N ILE A 263 -8.23 -10.31 8.52
CA ILE A 263 -7.07 -10.19 7.64
C ILE A 263 -5.99 -9.36 8.33
N ASN A 264 -4.87 -9.98 8.68
CA ASN A 264 -3.78 -9.35 9.43
C ASN A 264 -2.59 -9.03 8.54
N LEU A 265 -2.33 -7.74 8.36
CA LEU A 265 -1.28 -7.20 7.53
C LEU A 265 -0.03 -6.94 8.36
N VAL A 266 0.95 -7.84 8.31
CA VAL A 266 2.18 -7.73 9.11
C VAL A 266 3.26 -7.01 8.31
N THR A 267 3.62 -5.80 8.74
CA THR A 267 4.65 -4.94 8.11
C THR A 267 4.30 -4.51 6.68
N ALA A 268 3.05 -4.12 6.44
CA ALA A 268 2.58 -3.67 5.13
C ALA A 268 3.06 -2.27 4.70
N ALA A 269 3.58 -1.44 5.62
CA ALA A 269 4.01 -0.06 5.37
C ALA A 269 4.87 0.15 4.10
N PRO A 270 5.88 -0.71 3.80
CA PRO A 270 6.68 -0.53 2.60
C PRO A 270 5.89 -0.71 1.30
N TYR A 271 4.67 -1.23 1.33
CA TYR A 271 3.86 -1.54 0.15
C TYR A 271 2.55 -0.77 0.13
N LEU A 272 2.46 0.31 0.93
CA LEU A 272 1.23 1.05 1.15
C LEU A 272 0.45 1.38 -0.14
N PRO A 273 1.04 1.89 -1.25
CA PRO A 273 0.29 2.12 -2.49
C PRO A 273 -0.43 0.88 -3.03
N SER A 274 0.26 -0.27 -3.07
CA SER A 274 -0.31 -1.52 -3.58
C SER A 274 -1.27 -2.18 -2.59
N VAL A 275 -1.04 -1.99 -1.29
CA VAL A 275 -1.92 -2.49 -0.23
C VAL A 275 -3.26 -1.74 -0.25
N LEU A 276 -3.24 -0.42 -0.42
CA LEU A 276 -4.46 0.39 -0.54
C LEU A 276 -5.25 0.01 -1.80
N GLU A 277 -4.58 -0.19 -2.93
CA GLU A 277 -5.21 -0.69 -4.16
C GLU A 277 -5.87 -2.06 -3.94
N ALA A 278 -5.19 -2.98 -3.26
CA ALA A 278 -5.72 -4.32 -2.99
C ALA A 278 -6.92 -4.30 -2.04
N LEU A 279 -6.85 -3.51 -0.96
CA LEU A 279 -7.95 -3.36 -0.01
C LEU A 279 -9.19 -2.72 -0.65
N GLU A 280 -9.01 -1.70 -1.49
CA GLU A 280 -10.11 -1.08 -2.22
C GLU A 280 -10.81 -2.06 -3.16
N ALA A 281 -10.04 -2.90 -3.86
CA ALA A 281 -10.59 -3.91 -4.77
C ALA A 281 -11.49 -4.97 -4.08
N VAL A 282 -11.33 -5.17 -2.77
CA VAL A 282 -12.08 -6.14 -1.97
C VAL A 282 -12.98 -5.52 -0.91
N ARG A 283 -13.07 -4.19 -0.83
CA ARG A 283 -13.80 -3.46 0.24
C ARG A 283 -15.23 -3.97 0.44
N GLY A 284 -15.97 -4.24 -0.64
CA GLY A 284 -17.35 -4.76 -0.59
C GLY A 284 -17.47 -6.29 -0.52
N LYS A 285 -16.35 -7.01 -0.43
CA LYS A 285 -16.28 -8.49 -0.44
C LYS A 285 -15.74 -9.06 0.88
N LEU A 286 -14.89 -8.31 1.58
CA LEU A 286 -14.47 -8.67 2.92
C LEU A 286 -15.60 -8.42 3.91
N THR A 287 -15.93 -9.43 4.71
CA THR A 287 -16.92 -9.39 5.79
C THR A 287 -16.28 -9.53 7.17
N ILE A 288 -14.97 -9.81 7.22
CA ILE A 288 -14.16 -9.89 8.44
C ILE A 288 -13.27 -8.65 8.59
N PRO A 289 -12.91 -8.26 9.83
CA PRO A 289 -12.09 -7.07 10.08
C PRO A 289 -10.69 -7.19 9.47
N VAL A 290 -10.06 -6.05 9.20
CA VAL A 290 -8.65 -5.94 8.83
C VAL A 290 -7.85 -5.45 10.03
N VAL A 291 -6.81 -6.22 10.37
CA VAL A 291 -5.82 -5.92 11.41
C VAL A 291 -4.56 -5.36 10.74
N TYR A 292 -4.07 -4.22 11.22
CA TYR A 292 -2.77 -3.68 10.80
C TYR A 292 -1.72 -3.90 11.89
N ASN A 293 -0.86 -4.89 11.68
CA ASN A 293 0.20 -5.29 12.60
C ASN A 293 1.53 -4.63 12.20
N SER A 294 2.03 -3.74 13.05
CA SER A 294 3.15 -2.86 12.70
C SER A 294 4.15 -2.72 13.82
N GLY A 295 5.38 -2.31 13.47
CA GLY A 295 6.41 -1.96 14.44
C GLY A 295 6.17 -0.64 15.19
N GLY A 296 5.01 0.01 15.00
CA GLY A 296 4.68 1.35 15.52
C GLY A 296 5.38 2.52 14.81
N TYR A 297 6.40 2.27 14.00
CA TYR A 297 7.18 3.30 13.31
C TYR A 297 6.58 3.70 11.95
N GLU A 298 5.40 4.32 12.01
CA GLU A 298 4.58 4.71 10.87
C GLU A 298 4.49 6.24 10.72
N THR A 299 4.06 6.72 9.54
CA THR A 299 3.67 8.13 9.38
C THR A 299 2.19 8.30 9.69
N GLU A 300 1.80 9.47 10.20
CA GLU A 300 0.39 9.82 10.40
C GLU A 300 -0.38 9.77 9.08
N GLU A 301 0.25 10.14 7.96
CA GLU A 301 -0.34 10.05 6.62
C GLU A 301 -0.65 8.60 6.24
N ALA A 302 0.26 7.66 6.51
CA ALA A 302 0.01 6.24 6.25
C ALA A 302 -1.17 5.71 7.06
N VAL A 303 -1.26 6.10 8.34
CA VAL A 303 -2.40 5.76 9.21
C VAL A 303 -3.70 6.34 8.64
N ARG A 304 -3.72 7.61 8.25
CA ARG A 304 -4.90 8.28 7.66
C ARG A 304 -5.40 7.57 6.40
N LEU A 305 -4.51 7.12 5.53
CA LEU A 305 -4.88 6.42 4.30
C LEU A 305 -5.41 5.01 4.55
N LEU A 306 -4.91 4.32 5.59
CA LEU A 306 -5.32 2.97 5.95
C LEU A 306 -6.62 2.94 6.77
N ALA A 307 -6.92 4.01 7.51
CA ALA A 307 -8.07 4.09 8.40
C ALA A 307 -9.44 3.70 7.80
N PRO A 308 -9.76 3.98 6.53
CA PRO A 308 -11.02 3.52 5.92
C PRO A 308 -11.14 2.00 5.75
N TYR A 309 -10.03 1.26 5.87
CA TYR A 309 -9.95 -0.18 5.61
C TYR A 309 -9.60 -0.98 6.87
N VAL A 310 -8.84 -0.39 7.79
CA VAL A 310 -8.33 -1.03 9.00
C VAL A 310 -9.24 -0.71 10.17
N SER A 311 -9.82 -1.75 10.78
CA SER A 311 -10.64 -1.59 11.99
C SER A 311 -9.83 -1.83 13.26
N VAL A 312 -8.81 -2.69 13.21
CA VAL A 312 -7.97 -3.06 14.37
C VAL A 312 -6.52 -2.69 14.11
N TRP A 313 -5.92 -1.96 15.04
CA TRP A 313 -4.50 -1.60 14.98
C TRP A 313 -3.74 -2.38 16.04
N LEU A 314 -2.65 -3.02 15.61
CA LEU A 314 -1.79 -3.83 16.45
C LEU A 314 -0.34 -3.31 16.39
N PRO A 315 -0.06 -2.08 16.89
CA PRO A 315 1.28 -1.52 16.89
C PRO A 315 2.13 -2.07 18.05
N ASP A 316 3.38 -2.36 17.75
CA ASP A 316 4.43 -2.49 18.77
C ASP A 316 4.96 -1.12 19.18
N ILE A 317 5.03 -0.84 20.47
CA ILE A 317 5.79 0.28 21.05
C ILE A 317 6.98 -0.27 21.83
N LYS A 318 8.20 0.03 21.35
CA LYS A 318 9.40 -0.70 21.76
C LYS A 318 10.31 0.03 22.74
N TYR A 319 10.38 1.37 22.65
CA TYR A 319 11.42 2.15 23.34
C TYR A 319 10.90 3.49 23.84
N TYR A 320 11.45 3.95 24.96
CA TYR A 320 11.43 5.35 25.38
C TYR A 320 12.72 6.07 24.96
N ASP A 321 13.90 5.50 25.25
CA ASP A 321 15.21 6.11 25.05
C ASP A 321 15.66 6.12 23.56
N PRO A 322 15.90 7.31 22.97
CA PRO A 322 16.46 7.47 21.63
C PRO A 322 17.80 6.75 21.39
N ALA A 323 18.68 6.72 22.40
CA ALA A 323 19.97 6.04 22.27
C ALA A 323 19.79 4.53 22.16
N LEU A 324 18.83 3.99 22.91
CA LEU A 324 18.49 2.57 22.89
C LEU A 324 17.85 2.17 21.56
N SER A 325 16.86 2.93 21.09
CA SER A 325 16.18 2.65 19.82
C SER A 325 17.10 2.84 18.61
N GLY A 326 18.01 3.81 18.67
CA GLY A 326 19.09 3.99 17.70
C GLY A 326 20.03 2.78 17.65
N ARG A 327 20.52 2.33 18.80
CA ARG A 327 21.46 1.20 18.89
C ARG A 327 20.83 -0.14 18.49
N LEU A 328 19.63 -0.41 18.97
CA LEU A 328 19.02 -1.74 18.85
C LEU A 328 18.15 -1.92 17.61
N SER A 329 17.63 -0.83 17.03
CA SER A 329 16.69 -0.86 15.89
C SER A 329 17.03 0.11 14.76
N ALA A 330 18.17 0.82 14.87
CA ALA A 330 18.62 1.85 13.93
C ALA A 330 17.67 3.05 13.79
N ALA A 331 16.83 3.34 14.79
CA ALA A 331 15.79 4.37 14.73
C ALA A 331 15.84 5.28 15.97
N PRO A 332 16.74 6.28 16.03
CA PRO A 332 16.87 7.15 17.19
C PRO A 332 15.63 8.03 17.43
N ASP A 333 14.85 8.33 16.40
CA ASP A 333 13.59 9.08 16.50
C ASP A 333 12.35 8.19 16.73
N TYR A 334 12.56 6.90 17.05
CA TYR A 334 11.48 5.91 17.14
C TYR A 334 10.34 6.32 18.07
N ASN A 335 10.66 6.70 19.32
CA ASN A 335 9.64 6.96 20.34
C ASN A 335 8.70 8.10 19.91
N GLU A 336 9.26 9.22 19.47
CA GLU A 336 8.48 10.37 18.99
C GLU A 336 7.55 9.98 17.84
N ARG A 337 8.07 9.25 16.85
CA ARG A 337 7.29 8.82 15.68
C ARG A 337 6.20 7.82 16.07
N ALA A 338 6.53 6.86 16.91
CA ALA A 338 5.60 5.82 17.34
C ALA A 338 4.44 6.38 18.15
N ILE A 339 4.70 7.26 19.13
CA ILE A 339 3.66 7.89 19.94
C ILE A 339 2.70 8.70 19.07
N ARG A 340 3.21 9.47 18.09
CA ARG A 340 2.38 10.21 17.14
C ARG A 340 1.52 9.30 16.28
N ALA A 341 2.11 8.28 15.68
CA ALA A 341 1.38 7.31 14.86
C ALA A 341 0.28 6.60 15.66
N ILE A 342 0.59 6.15 16.88
CA ILE A 342 -0.36 5.47 17.77
C ILE A 342 -1.51 6.42 18.18
N ARG A 343 -1.22 7.70 18.46
CA ARG A 343 -2.25 8.69 18.74
C ARG A 343 -3.22 8.83 17.57
N THR A 344 -2.70 8.90 16.34
CA THR A 344 -3.53 8.91 15.13
C THR A 344 -4.31 7.60 14.96
N MET A 345 -3.70 6.44 15.24
CA MET A 345 -4.41 5.15 15.19
C MET A 345 -5.61 5.13 16.16
N ILE A 346 -5.41 5.62 17.39
CA ILE A 346 -6.46 5.74 18.41
C ILE A 346 -7.58 6.67 17.94
N GLU A 347 -7.23 7.82 17.37
CA GLU A 347 -8.19 8.80 16.83
C GLU A 347 -9.13 8.17 15.80
N TYR A 348 -8.59 7.40 14.85
CA TYR A 348 -9.38 6.76 13.80
C TYR A 348 -10.10 5.49 14.24
N ALA A 349 -9.49 4.68 15.11
CA ALA A 349 -10.08 3.44 15.57
C ALA A 349 -11.22 3.67 16.59
N GLY A 350 -11.09 4.72 17.39
CA GLY A 350 -11.94 4.94 18.56
C GLY A 350 -11.69 3.92 19.67
N LYS A 351 -12.63 3.86 20.63
CA LYS A 351 -12.51 2.95 21.78
C LYS A 351 -12.54 1.48 21.34
N PRO A 352 -11.79 0.58 22.01
CA PRO A 352 -11.83 -0.85 21.74
C PRO A 352 -13.24 -1.43 21.83
N VAL A 353 -13.63 -2.22 20.83
CA VAL A 353 -14.91 -2.93 20.74
C VAL A 353 -14.64 -4.43 20.62
N MET A 354 -15.26 -5.19 21.52
CA MET A 354 -15.14 -6.63 21.61
C MET A 354 -16.44 -7.30 21.14
N GLU A 355 -16.35 -8.31 20.29
CA GLU A 355 -17.48 -9.15 19.88
C GLU A 355 -17.07 -10.62 19.97
N HIS A 356 -17.85 -11.44 20.67
CA HIS A 356 -17.60 -12.88 20.84
C HIS A 356 -16.16 -13.20 21.30
N GLY A 357 -15.58 -12.35 22.17
CA GLY A 357 -14.22 -12.51 22.66
C GLY A 357 -13.11 -12.03 21.70
N LEU A 358 -13.46 -11.46 20.55
CA LEU A 358 -12.52 -10.92 19.56
C LEU A 358 -12.54 -9.39 19.54
N LEU A 359 -11.37 -8.78 19.31
CA LEU A 359 -11.26 -7.35 19.07
C LEU A 359 -11.64 -7.08 17.62
N VAL A 360 -12.79 -6.44 17.39
CA VAL A 360 -13.28 -6.14 16.03
C VAL A 360 -12.97 -4.71 15.59
N ARG A 361 -12.75 -3.80 16.56
CA ARG A 361 -12.31 -2.43 16.32
C ARG A 361 -11.51 -1.90 17.51
N GLY A 362 -10.48 -1.10 17.25
CA GLY A 362 -9.70 -0.41 18.29
C GLY A 362 -8.20 -0.62 18.15
N VAL A 363 -7.46 -0.21 19.19
CA VAL A 363 -6.00 -0.37 19.26
C VAL A 363 -5.63 -1.37 20.35
N LEU A 364 -4.83 -2.38 20.00
CA LEU A 364 -4.12 -3.25 20.92
C LEU A 364 -2.63 -2.92 20.86
N LEU A 365 -2.13 -2.19 21.85
CA LEU A 365 -0.77 -1.70 21.93
C LEU A 365 0.14 -2.76 22.55
N ARG A 366 1.11 -3.27 21.79
CA ARG A 366 2.04 -4.30 22.27
C ARG A 366 3.33 -3.69 22.79
N HIS A 367 3.78 -4.14 23.96
CA HIS A 367 5.09 -3.78 24.50
C HIS A 367 5.85 -5.04 24.92
N LEU A 368 6.93 -5.34 24.18
CA LEU A 368 7.87 -6.40 24.53
C LEU A 368 8.94 -5.85 25.48
N VAL A 369 8.96 -6.37 26.70
CA VAL A 369 9.97 -5.98 27.69
C VAL A 369 11.32 -6.61 27.30
N LEU A 370 12.32 -5.76 27.07
CA LEU A 370 13.65 -6.21 26.68
C LEU A 370 14.52 -6.53 27.91
N PRO A 371 15.30 -7.63 27.89
CA PRO A 371 16.21 -7.96 28.98
C PRO A 371 17.25 -6.84 29.17
N GLY A 372 17.51 -6.47 30.42
CA GLY A 372 18.44 -5.41 30.79
C GLY A 372 17.87 -3.99 30.69
N HIS A 373 16.65 -3.82 30.15
CA HIS A 373 16.08 -2.50 29.81
C HIS A 373 14.72 -2.23 30.46
N LYS A 374 14.42 -2.88 31.59
CA LYS A 374 13.15 -2.67 32.34
C LYS A 374 12.88 -1.20 32.67
N ASP A 375 13.93 -0.41 32.94
CA ASP A 375 13.79 0.99 33.34
C ASP A 375 13.38 1.87 32.15
N ASP A 376 13.72 1.47 30.92
CA ASP A 376 13.21 2.07 29.69
C ASP A 376 11.71 1.77 29.51
N SER A 377 11.31 0.51 29.73
CA SER A 377 9.91 0.08 29.73
C SER A 377 9.06 0.85 30.74
N ILE A 378 9.56 1.04 31.97
CA ILE A 378 8.87 1.82 33.01
C ILE A 378 8.67 3.28 32.57
N LYS A 379 9.72 3.93 32.03
CA LYS A 379 9.60 5.29 31.49
C LYS A 379 8.59 5.36 30.34
N LEU A 380 8.58 4.34 29.47
CA LEU A 380 7.62 4.25 28.38
C LEU A 380 6.18 4.14 28.88
N LEU A 381 5.91 3.32 29.89
CA LEU A 381 4.57 3.19 30.49
C LEU A 381 4.08 4.52 31.11
N HIS A 382 4.96 5.23 31.82
CA HIS A 382 4.63 6.58 32.31
C HIS A 382 4.33 7.56 31.18
N GLN A 383 5.08 7.51 30.07
CA GLN A 383 4.80 8.34 28.89
C GLN A 383 3.46 7.97 28.26
N ILE A 384 3.17 6.69 28.06
CA ILE A 384 1.89 6.21 27.51
C ILE A 384 0.72 6.72 28.35
N LYS A 385 0.78 6.56 29.67
CA LYS A 385 -0.25 7.07 30.60
C LYS A 385 -0.46 8.58 30.49
N LYS A 386 0.62 9.33 30.27
CA LYS A 386 0.58 10.80 30.15
C LYS A 386 0.07 11.28 28.80
N GLU A 387 0.43 10.60 27.70
CA GLU A 387 0.31 11.12 26.34
C GLU A 387 -0.81 10.50 25.50
N LEU A 388 -1.30 9.31 25.88
CA LEU A 388 -2.38 8.63 25.17
C LEU A 388 -3.68 8.73 25.98
N PRO A 389 -4.84 8.93 25.32
CA PRO A 389 -6.10 9.08 26.03
C PRO A 389 -6.45 7.84 26.85
N GLU A 390 -6.94 8.03 28.07
CA GLU A 390 -7.37 6.90 28.91
C GLU A 390 -8.50 6.11 28.25
N ASN A 391 -8.54 4.80 28.51
CA ASN A 391 -9.60 3.90 28.02
C ASN A 391 -9.75 3.86 26.48
N SER A 392 -8.71 4.22 25.74
CA SER A 392 -8.73 4.32 24.26
C SER A 392 -7.96 3.21 23.54
N PHE A 393 -7.24 2.36 24.29
CA PHE A 393 -6.51 1.20 23.77
C PHE A 393 -6.52 0.07 24.80
N LEU A 394 -6.22 -1.15 24.36
CA LEU A 394 -5.82 -2.28 25.19
C LEU A 394 -4.29 -2.40 25.17
N ILE A 395 -3.68 -2.90 26.24
CA ILE A 395 -2.23 -3.15 26.28
C ILE A 395 -1.92 -4.64 26.29
N SER A 396 -0.91 -5.07 25.53
CA SER A 396 -0.34 -6.42 25.58
C SER A 396 1.10 -6.30 26.09
N LEU A 397 1.32 -6.62 27.36
CA LEU A 397 2.64 -6.60 27.99
C LEU A 397 3.31 -7.98 27.86
N MET A 398 4.30 -8.07 26.97
CA MET A 398 4.87 -9.33 26.53
C MET A 398 6.19 -9.63 27.25
N SER A 399 6.33 -10.88 27.70
CA SER A 399 7.56 -11.42 28.31
C SER A 399 8.35 -12.34 27.36
N GLN A 400 7.84 -12.57 26.14
CA GLN A 400 8.29 -13.60 25.20
C GLN A 400 9.57 -13.25 24.44
N TYR A 401 10.51 -12.59 25.10
CA TYR A 401 11.79 -12.30 24.49
C TYR A 401 12.63 -13.58 24.37
N THR A 402 12.93 -13.95 23.13
CA THR A 402 13.90 -15.01 22.79
C THR A 402 15.07 -14.37 22.04
N PRO A 403 16.33 -14.61 22.46
CA PRO A 403 17.50 -14.16 21.71
C PRO A 403 17.47 -14.73 20.29
N PHE A 404 17.40 -13.85 19.29
CA PHE A 404 17.37 -14.20 17.87
C PHE A 404 18.32 -13.32 17.07
N TYR A 405 18.67 -13.80 15.88
CA TYR A 405 19.43 -13.04 14.88
C TYR A 405 20.79 -12.57 15.42
N LYS A 406 20.97 -11.26 15.60
CA LYS A 406 22.22 -10.64 16.05
C LYS A 406 22.21 -10.30 17.52
N SER A 407 21.26 -10.83 18.32
CA SER A 407 21.22 -10.59 19.76
C SER A 407 22.51 -11.05 20.46
N SER A 408 23.21 -12.04 19.91
CA SER A 408 24.51 -12.51 20.43
C SER A 408 25.62 -11.46 20.38
N GLU A 409 25.53 -10.49 19.45
CA GLU A 409 26.44 -9.33 19.36
C GLU A 409 26.17 -8.29 20.47
N HIS A 410 25.07 -8.44 21.21
CA HIS A 410 24.61 -7.53 22.25
C HIS A 410 24.49 -8.27 23.59
N LYS A 411 25.49 -8.13 24.46
CA LYS A 411 25.58 -8.85 25.75
C LYS A 411 24.34 -8.68 26.63
N ASP A 412 23.70 -7.51 26.58
CA ASP A 412 22.47 -7.18 27.30
C ASP A 412 21.24 -7.95 26.78
N LEU A 413 21.23 -8.28 25.49
CA LEU A 413 20.13 -8.95 24.80
C LEU A 413 20.33 -10.46 24.58
N ASN A 414 21.53 -11.00 24.78
CA ASN A 414 21.80 -12.43 24.58
C ASN A 414 21.30 -13.33 25.73
N ARG A 415 20.14 -13.02 26.30
CA ARG A 415 19.48 -13.80 27.35
C ARG A 415 17.98 -13.56 27.35
N ARG A 416 17.22 -14.40 28.02
CA ARG A 416 15.80 -14.15 28.29
C ARG A 416 15.63 -13.12 29.41
N ILE A 417 14.45 -12.50 29.46
CA ILE A 417 14.06 -11.62 30.56
C ILE A 417 13.96 -12.41 31.89
N THR A 418 14.40 -11.79 32.97
CA THR A 418 14.23 -12.34 34.33
C THR A 418 12.82 -12.08 34.85
N THR A 419 12.36 -12.90 35.79
CA THR A 419 11.05 -12.69 36.44
C THR A 419 11.01 -11.35 37.17
N TYR A 420 12.13 -10.96 37.81
CA TYR A 420 12.25 -9.65 38.44
C TYR A 420 12.05 -8.50 37.44
N GLU A 421 12.76 -8.52 36.30
CA GLU A 421 12.62 -7.46 35.29
C GLU A 421 11.19 -7.35 34.76
N TYR A 422 10.55 -8.48 34.47
CA TYR A 422 9.17 -8.47 33.97
C TYR A 422 8.19 -7.96 35.04
N ASN A 423 8.27 -8.49 36.27
CA ASN A 423 7.37 -8.10 37.35
C ASN A 423 7.49 -6.60 37.67
N ARG A 424 8.70 -6.03 37.64
CA ARG A 424 8.88 -4.58 37.85
C ARG A 424 8.15 -3.72 36.82
N VAL A 425 8.06 -4.16 35.57
CA VAL A 425 7.30 -3.47 34.52
C VAL A 425 5.81 -3.73 34.66
N LEU A 426 5.43 -4.96 35.00
CA LEU A 426 4.05 -5.36 35.27
C LEU A 426 3.43 -4.58 36.42
N ASP A 427 4.12 -4.51 37.57
CA ASP A 427 3.69 -3.77 38.76
C ASP A 427 3.48 -2.29 38.40
N CYS A 428 4.40 -1.68 37.64
CA CYS A 428 4.27 -0.32 37.16
C CYS A 428 3.04 -0.14 36.24
N ALA A 429 2.77 -1.09 35.33
CA ALA A 429 1.58 -1.04 34.49
C ALA A 429 0.29 -1.06 35.33
N ILE A 430 0.23 -1.92 36.35
CA ILE A 430 -0.90 -2.01 37.29
C ILE A 430 -1.06 -0.71 38.08
N GLU A 431 0.02 -0.18 38.65
CA GLU A 431 0.02 1.09 39.41
C GLU A 431 -0.48 2.28 38.57
N LEU A 432 -0.21 2.29 37.26
CA LEU A 432 -0.66 3.33 36.33
C LEU A 432 -2.10 3.12 35.81
N GLY A 433 -2.76 2.01 36.17
CA GLY A 433 -4.06 1.62 35.62
C GLY A 433 -3.98 1.22 34.14
N LEU A 434 -2.83 0.74 33.70
CA LEU A 434 -2.57 0.16 32.37
C LEU A 434 -2.69 -1.37 32.44
N ASP A 435 -3.77 -1.86 33.02
CA ASP A 435 -4.05 -3.28 33.26
C ASP A 435 -5.18 -3.84 32.38
N ARG A 436 -5.77 -2.98 31.55
CA ARG A 436 -6.79 -3.36 30.56
C ARG A 436 -6.12 -4.00 29.34
N GLY A 437 -5.99 -5.32 29.36
CA GLY A 437 -5.52 -6.10 28.22
C GLY A 437 -4.88 -7.42 28.61
N PHE A 438 -3.71 -7.72 28.06
CA PHE A 438 -3.03 -9.01 28.16
C PHE A 438 -1.68 -8.85 28.87
N MET A 439 -1.46 -9.65 29.90
CA MET A 439 -0.20 -9.75 30.62
C MET A 439 0.25 -11.20 30.50
N GLN A 440 1.35 -11.43 29.78
CA GLN A 440 1.79 -12.78 29.42
C GLN A 440 2.58 -13.44 30.55
N GLU A 441 2.28 -14.72 30.81
CA GLU A 441 3.13 -15.54 31.67
C GLU A 441 4.44 -15.92 30.95
N LYS A 442 5.54 -15.99 31.71
CA LYS A 442 6.89 -16.30 31.21
C LYS A 442 7.00 -17.64 30.47
N SER A 443 6.13 -18.61 30.80
CA SER A 443 6.03 -19.92 30.13
C SER A 443 5.74 -19.82 28.63
N SER A 444 5.27 -18.67 28.18
CA SER A 444 4.94 -18.39 26.78
C SER A 444 6.14 -18.04 25.89
N ALA A 445 7.39 -18.12 26.36
CA ALA A 445 8.59 -17.86 25.55
C ALA A 445 9.15 -19.15 24.92
N LYS A 446 8.69 -19.51 23.72
CA LYS A 446 9.13 -20.68 22.94
C LYS A 446 9.52 -20.28 21.51
N GLU A 447 10.31 -21.08 20.81
CA GLU A 447 10.71 -20.79 19.41
C GLU A 447 9.54 -21.02 18.41
N GLU A 448 8.53 -21.78 18.83
CA GLU A 448 7.35 -22.19 18.05
C GLU A 448 6.45 -21.03 17.59
N TYR A 449 6.60 -19.82 18.15
CA TYR A 449 5.81 -18.65 17.75
C TYR A 449 6.27 -18.01 16.43
N THR A 450 7.49 -18.31 15.96
CA THR A 450 7.97 -17.83 14.66
C THR A 450 7.44 -18.74 13.55
N PRO A 451 6.63 -18.24 12.59
CA PRO A 451 6.12 -19.08 11.51
C PRO A 451 7.24 -19.60 10.61
N PRO A 452 7.14 -20.83 10.08
CA PRO A 452 8.03 -21.28 9.03
C PRO A 452 7.74 -20.47 7.75
N PHE A 453 8.72 -19.67 7.31
CA PHE A 453 8.62 -18.91 6.07
C PHE A 453 8.95 -19.82 4.87
N THR A 454 7.89 -20.34 4.25
CA THR A 454 7.92 -21.34 3.16
C THR A 454 7.13 -20.92 1.91
N LEU A 455 6.69 -19.65 1.81
CA LEU A 455 5.82 -19.12 0.74
C LEU A 455 4.42 -19.75 0.68
N GLU A 456 3.97 -20.38 1.77
CA GLU A 456 2.63 -20.91 1.87
C GLU A 456 1.57 -19.82 1.60
N GLY A 457 0.65 -20.11 0.68
CA GLY A 457 -0.47 -19.23 0.32
C GLY A 457 -0.13 -18.01 -0.55
N VAL A 458 1.10 -17.89 -1.06
CA VAL A 458 1.58 -16.73 -1.85
C VAL A 458 1.40 -16.84 -3.36
#